data_AF-A0A329VEV5-F1
#
_entry.id   AF-A0A329VEV5-F1
#
_cell.length_a   1.000
_cell.length_b   1.000
_cell.length_c   1.000
_cell.angle_alpha   90.00
_cell.angle_beta   90.00
_cell.angle_gamma   90.00
#
_symmetry.space_group_name_H-M   'P 1'
#
loop_
_entity.id
_entity.type
_entity.pdbx_description
1 polymer ?
#
loop_
_entity_poly.entity_id
_entity_poly.type
_entity_poly.pdbx_seq_one_letter_code
_entity_poly.pdbx_strand_id
1 'polypeptide(L)'
;MFNGSNLRLARLYHELSLEQVAERVNKTRQYIQRLESGFAVPTNELSNELATVLQVTPAFFETQIQSPVNEEIVHFRKRSAIRVATKLAALAKAELYRRLIVVFEENLNLPSVLFPELKANSPEEVERAAEKCRIDWGLGFGPIENVTRLAEKLGAFVTSFDSVSDDVDALSVPLDRPFIVRNTAKKSPCRQRFDIAHEIGHIVLHGGISTGDRITESQANQFASALLLPRSAMAKYFPAPISGRINWRGLSEFKLTWKVSKAAIIYRAHQLSLLTDTQYKTAFLGLKRKGEAIEEKEDYLIPHEKPELFHRAIKVLINDVCIDIETLAERLKITVPMLLELANDSSLYELNDQTNSVNVISMFSYRSRIA
;
A
#
# COMPACT_ATOMS: atom_id res chain seq x y z
N MET A 1 22.12 -24.47 2.77
CA MET A 1 22.91 -23.91 1.65
C MET A 1 22.59 -22.44 1.56
N PHE A 2 23.59 -21.57 1.43
CA PHE A 2 23.39 -20.12 1.37
C PHE A 2 22.65 -19.71 0.09
N ASN A 3 21.61 -18.89 0.23
CA ASN A 3 20.76 -18.38 -0.82
C ASN A 3 21.01 -16.88 -1.03
N GLY A 4 21.73 -16.56 -2.11
CA GLY A 4 22.05 -15.19 -2.50
C GLY A 4 20.83 -14.29 -2.75
N SER A 5 19.68 -14.86 -3.12
CA SER A 5 18.46 -14.06 -3.32
C SER A 5 17.95 -13.46 -2.00
N ASN A 6 18.13 -14.17 -0.88
CA ASN A 6 17.76 -13.65 0.45
C ASN A 6 18.72 -12.54 0.90
N LEU A 7 20.01 -12.65 0.57
CA LEU A 7 20.95 -11.56 0.80
C LEU A 7 20.52 -10.30 0.04
N ARG A 8 20.18 -10.45 -1.24
CA ARG A 8 19.66 -9.35 -2.07
C ARG A 8 18.36 -8.78 -1.51
N LEU A 9 17.44 -9.64 -1.06
CA LEU A 9 16.17 -9.25 -0.45
C LEU A 9 16.38 -8.38 0.79
N ALA A 10 17.17 -8.85 1.75
CA ALA A 10 17.42 -8.12 3.00
C ALA A 10 18.18 -6.80 2.74
N ARG A 11 19.14 -6.80 1.80
CA ARG A 11 19.83 -5.58 1.38
C ARG A 11 18.87 -4.54 0.80
N LEU A 12 18.00 -4.97 -0.12
CA LEU A 12 17.04 -4.08 -0.79
C LEU A 12 15.94 -3.59 0.15
N TYR A 13 15.54 -4.40 1.14
CA TYR A 13 14.61 -3.98 2.19
C TYR A 13 15.14 -2.77 2.95
N HIS A 14 16.42 -2.83 3.36
CA HIS A 14 17.14 -1.75 4.03
C HIS A 14 17.62 -0.64 3.08
N GLU A 15 17.24 -0.71 1.79
CA GLU A 15 17.59 0.28 0.76
C GLU A 15 19.10 0.49 0.56
N LEU A 16 19.92 -0.51 0.89
CA LEU A 16 21.37 -0.41 0.86
C LEU A 16 21.94 -0.73 -0.54
N SER A 17 22.96 0.00 -0.94
CA SER A 17 23.77 -0.35 -2.11
C SER A 17 24.69 -1.55 -1.82
N LEU A 18 25.20 -2.19 -2.88
CA LEU A 18 26.20 -3.24 -2.75
C LEU A 18 27.47 -2.72 -2.07
N GLU A 19 27.88 -1.49 -2.40
CA GLU A 19 29.01 -0.79 -1.80
C GLU A 19 28.82 -0.60 -0.30
N GLN A 20 27.65 -0.11 0.14
CA GLN A 20 27.36 0.11 1.56
C GLN A 20 27.40 -1.19 2.38
N VAL A 21 26.88 -2.29 1.84
CA VAL A 21 26.99 -3.59 2.52
C VAL A 21 28.44 -4.06 2.54
N ALA A 22 29.15 -3.96 1.42
CA ALA A 22 30.55 -4.39 1.30
C ALA A 22 31.47 -3.67 2.29
N GLU A 23 31.32 -2.35 2.45
CA GLU A 23 32.05 -1.54 3.42
C GLU A 23 31.81 -2.02 4.86
N ARG A 24 30.56 -2.31 5.22
CA ARG A 24 30.18 -2.74 6.59
C ARG A 24 30.72 -4.11 6.99
N VAL A 25 31.01 -4.99 6.02
CA VAL A 25 31.60 -6.33 6.27
C VAL A 25 33.04 -6.45 5.77
N ASN A 26 33.69 -5.32 5.45
CA ASN A 26 35.06 -5.26 4.97
C ASN A 26 35.36 -6.22 3.79
N LYS A 27 34.48 -6.19 2.78
CA LYS A 27 34.63 -6.94 1.51
C LYS A 27 34.55 -5.99 0.32
N THR A 28 34.80 -6.51 -0.88
CA THR A 28 34.61 -5.75 -2.12
C THR A 28 33.17 -5.84 -2.58
N ARG A 29 32.69 -4.78 -3.25
CA ARG A 29 31.38 -4.76 -3.91
C ARG A 29 31.19 -5.95 -4.87
N GLN A 30 32.23 -6.28 -5.65
CA GLN A 30 32.21 -7.43 -6.57
C GLN A 30 32.00 -8.75 -5.83
N TYR A 31 32.57 -8.90 -4.63
CA TYR A 31 32.38 -10.09 -3.83
C TYR A 31 30.93 -10.21 -3.33
N ILE A 32 30.34 -9.14 -2.80
CA ILE A 32 28.92 -9.14 -2.38
C ILE A 32 28.00 -9.47 -3.57
N GLN A 33 28.25 -8.90 -4.75
CA GLN A 33 27.48 -9.22 -5.95
C GLN A 33 27.55 -10.71 -6.32
N ARG A 34 28.73 -11.33 -6.17
CA ARG A 34 28.90 -12.78 -6.41
C ARG A 34 28.12 -13.62 -5.40
N LEU A 35 28.06 -13.20 -4.13
CA LEU A 35 27.23 -13.85 -3.11
C LEU A 35 25.74 -13.77 -3.48
N GLU A 36 25.24 -12.59 -3.87
CA GLU A 36 23.83 -12.42 -4.28
C GLU A 36 23.45 -13.24 -5.50
N SER A 37 24.40 -13.42 -6.42
CA SER A 37 24.20 -14.17 -7.67
C SER A 37 24.43 -15.68 -7.51
N GLY A 38 24.83 -16.16 -6.32
CA GLY A 38 25.14 -17.57 -6.06
C GLY A 38 26.47 -18.07 -6.65
N PHE A 39 27.32 -17.18 -7.19
CA PHE A 39 28.64 -17.53 -7.73
C PHE A 39 29.75 -17.60 -6.66
N ALA A 40 29.40 -17.36 -5.40
CA ALA A 40 30.26 -17.52 -4.23
C ALA A 40 29.39 -17.88 -3.02
N VAL A 41 30.01 -18.56 -2.04
CA VAL A 41 29.39 -18.92 -0.76
C VAL A 41 30.21 -18.24 0.33
N PRO A 42 29.59 -17.54 1.30
CA PRO A 42 30.33 -16.89 2.37
C PRO A 42 30.81 -17.93 3.40
N THR A 43 31.79 -17.56 4.22
CA THR A 43 32.09 -18.33 5.44
C THR A 43 31.00 -18.12 6.49
N ASN A 44 30.96 -18.97 7.52
CA ASN A 44 29.99 -18.82 8.61
C ASN A 44 30.16 -17.48 9.33
N GLU A 45 31.40 -17.03 9.53
CA GLU A 45 31.70 -15.74 10.15
C GLU A 45 31.12 -14.59 9.32
N LEU A 46 31.36 -14.59 8.00
CA LEU A 46 30.82 -13.56 7.13
C LEU A 46 29.28 -13.62 7.04
N SER A 47 28.68 -14.81 7.08
CA SER A 47 27.22 -14.97 7.12
C SER A 47 26.63 -14.31 8.38
N ASN A 48 27.28 -14.48 9.53
CA ASN A 48 26.87 -13.84 10.79
C ASN A 48 27.04 -12.31 10.74
N GLU A 49 28.12 -11.82 10.15
CA GLU A 49 28.34 -10.37 9.96
C GLU A 49 27.26 -9.76 9.05
N LEU A 50 26.96 -10.40 7.92
CA LEU A 50 25.90 -9.98 7.00
C LEU A 50 24.53 -9.99 7.68
N ALA A 51 24.24 -11.03 8.47
CA ALA A 51 22.99 -11.14 9.22
C ALA A 51 22.82 -9.97 10.18
N THR A 52 23.88 -9.63 10.92
CA THR A 52 23.91 -8.51 11.86
C THR A 52 23.68 -7.17 11.15
N VAL A 53 24.39 -6.92 10.04
CA VAL A 53 24.27 -5.66 9.26
C VAL A 53 22.87 -5.48 8.68
N LEU A 54 22.22 -6.57 8.30
CA LEU A 54 20.92 -6.57 7.64
C LEU A 54 19.76 -6.86 8.61
N GLN A 55 20.04 -6.91 9.92
CA GLN A 55 19.05 -7.16 10.96
C GLN A 55 18.22 -8.43 10.76
N VAL A 56 18.85 -9.48 10.20
CA VAL A 56 18.27 -10.81 10.03
C VAL A 56 19.05 -11.85 10.84
N THR A 57 18.57 -13.09 10.90
CA THR A 57 19.34 -14.21 11.43
C THR A 57 20.10 -14.94 10.31
N PRO A 58 21.19 -15.67 10.57
CA PRO A 58 21.92 -16.41 9.53
C PRO A 58 21.03 -17.39 8.75
N ALA A 59 20.05 -17.99 9.44
CA ALA A 59 19.07 -18.90 8.84
C ALA A 59 18.16 -18.22 7.80
N PHE A 60 18.05 -16.88 7.81
CA PHE A 60 17.36 -16.13 6.75
C PHE A 60 17.99 -16.41 5.39
N PHE A 61 19.31 -16.51 5.32
CA PHE A 61 20.02 -16.79 4.08
C PHE A 61 19.89 -18.25 3.65
N GLU A 62 19.33 -19.14 4.44
CA GLU A 62 19.15 -20.55 4.09
C GLU A 62 17.72 -20.88 3.64
N THR A 63 16.80 -19.93 3.82
CA THR A 63 15.39 -20.10 3.50
C THR A 63 15.19 -20.29 2.00
N GLN A 64 14.61 -21.42 1.59
CA GLN A 64 14.21 -21.63 0.21
C GLN A 64 12.82 -21.02 -0.03
N ILE A 65 12.73 -20.06 -0.95
CA ILE A 65 11.46 -19.46 -1.36
C ILE A 65 11.00 -20.17 -2.64
N GLN A 66 9.79 -20.72 -2.63
CA GLN A 66 9.25 -21.40 -3.81
C GLN A 66 8.77 -20.43 -4.91
N SER A 67 8.41 -19.18 -4.58
CA SER A 67 8.00 -18.14 -5.54
C SER A 67 8.17 -16.73 -4.95
N PRO A 68 9.29 -16.04 -5.20
CA PRO A 68 9.48 -14.67 -4.71
C PRO A 68 8.60 -13.67 -5.48
N VAL A 69 8.12 -12.63 -4.81
CA VAL A 69 7.49 -11.49 -5.47
C VAL A 69 8.45 -10.88 -6.50
N ASN A 70 8.03 -10.78 -7.76
CA ASN A 70 8.86 -10.31 -8.86
C ASN A 70 8.25 -9.08 -9.56
N GLU A 71 9.00 -8.50 -10.49
CA GLU A 71 8.59 -7.30 -11.23
C GLU A 71 7.37 -7.48 -12.15
N GLU A 72 7.03 -8.72 -12.52
CA GLU A 72 5.88 -9.04 -13.37
C GLU A 72 4.58 -9.08 -12.57
N ILE A 73 4.69 -9.46 -11.29
CA ILE A 73 3.58 -9.59 -10.34
C ILE A 73 3.21 -8.22 -9.75
N VAL A 74 4.18 -7.33 -9.56
CA VAL A 74 3.94 -6.07 -8.82
C VAL A 74 3.57 -4.92 -9.74
N HIS A 75 2.39 -4.34 -9.47
CA HIS A 75 1.81 -3.27 -10.27
C HIS A 75 2.31 -1.89 -9.80
N PHE A 76 3.29 -1.35 -10.50
CA PHE A 76 3.77 0.01 -10.25
C PHE A 76 3.03 1.02 -11.13
N ARG A 77 2.41 2.02 -10.49
CA ARG A 77 1.87 3.19 -11.19
C ARG A 77 2.99 3.92 -11.92
N LYS A 78 3.04 3.86 -13.27
CA LYS A 78 4.02 4.61 -14.08
C LYS A 78 3.66 6.09 -14.14
N ARG A 79 4.02 6.87 -13.12
CA ARG A 79 4.18 8.33 -13.24
C ARG A 79 5.64 8.68 -12.99
N SER A 80 6.33 9.14 -14.04
CA SER A 80 7.74 9.52 -14.07
C SER A 80 8.72 8.35 -13.87
N ALA A 81 10.00 8.56 -14.20
CA ALA A 81 11.05 7.56 -14.13
C ALA A 81 11.35 7.20 -12.66
N ILE A 82 10.51 6.36 -12.05
CA ILE A 82 10.77 5.77 -10.74
C ILE A 82 12.14 5.11 -10.82
N ARG A 83 13.05 5.51 -9.93
CA ARG A 83 14.40 4.94 -9.89
C ARG A 83 14.28 3.43 -9.70
N VAL A 84 15.04 2.65 -10.48
CA VAL A 84 15.05 1.19 -10.38
C VAL A 84 15.29 0.72 -8.94
N ALA A 85 16.16 1.41 -8.20
CA ALA A 85 16.41 1.14 -6.78
C ALA A 85 15.14 1.23 -5.92
N THR A 86 14.31 2.24 -6.15
CA THR A 86 13.04 2.45 -5.44
C THR A 86 12.05 1.31 -5.72
N LYS A 87 11.95 0.91 -7.00
CA LYS A 87 11.13 -0.24 -7.41
C LYS A 87 11.56 -1.51 -6.67
N LEU A 88 12.86 -1.79 -6.69
CA LEU A 88 13.44 -2.98 -6.07
C LEU A 88 13.28 -3.00 -4.54
N ALA A 89 13.38 -1.86 -3.87
CA ALA A 89 13.12 -1.76 -2.43
C ALA A 89 11.65 -2.06 -2.09
N ALA A 90 10.71 -1.52 -2.87
CA ALA A 90 9.28 -1.79 -2.68
C ALA A 90 8.95 -3.28 -2.86
N LEU A 91 9.56 -3.96 -3.85
CA LEU A 91 9.45 -5.41 -4.03
C LEU A 91 9.97 -6.18 -2.82
N ALA A 92 11.13 -5.77 -2.29
CA ALA A 92 11.75 -6.43 -1.16
C ALA A 92 10.89 -6.32 0.11
N LYS A 93 10.32 -5.14 0.37
CA LYS A 93 9.34 -4.94 1.44
C LYS A 93 8.11 -5.80 1.23
N ALA A 94 7.52 -5.78 0.04
CA ALA A 94 6.34 -6.58 -0.26
C ALA A 94 6.56 -8.10 -0.05
N GLU A 95 7.73 -8.63 -0.41
CA GLU A 95 8.07 -10.04 -0.15
C GLU A 95 8.17 -10.33 1.35
N LEU A 96 8.73 -9.44 2.17
CA LEU A 96 8.77 -9.63 3.62
C LEU A 96 7.38 -9.55 4.26
N TYR A 97 6.55 -8.62 3.80
CA TYR A 97 5.13 -8.56 4.20
C TYR A 97 4.39 -9.83 3.80
N ARG A 98 4.62 -10.37 2.59
CA ARG A 98 4.04 -11.65 2.17
C ARG A 98 4.38 -12.77 3.14
N ARG A 99 5.66 -12.89 3.55
CA ARG A 99 6.08 -13.92 4.53
C ARG A 99 5.36 -13.77 5.87
N LEU A 100 5.14 -12.55 6.33
CA LEU A 100 4.39 -12.29 7.55
C LEU A 100 2.89 -12.59 7.40
N ILE A 101 2.28 -12.25 6.25
CA ILE A 101 0.90 -12.59 5.95
C ILE A 101 0.69 -14.11 5.94
N VAL A 102 1.65 -14.90 5.43
CA VAL A 102 1.60 -16.37 5.51
C VAL A 102 1.53 -16.84 6.96
N VAL A 103 2.32 -16.23 7.86
CA VAL A 103 2.21 -16.54 9.30
C VAL A 103 0.83 -16.17 9.84
N PHE A 104 0.23 -15.05 9.41
CA PHE A 104 -1.14 -14.73 9.82
C PHE A 104 -2.16 -15.76 9.32
N GLU A 105 -2.10 -16.16 8.06
CA GLU A 105 -3.01 -17.17 7.47
C GLU A 105 -2.91 -18.53 8.16
N GLU A 106 -1.70 -18.94 8.56
CA GLU A 106 -1.47 -20.22 9.23
C GLU A 106 -2.00 -20.27 10.67
N ASN A 107 -2.18 -19.11 11.31
CA ASN A 107 -2.46 -19.04 12.76
C ASN A 107 -3.75 -18.29 13.10
N LEU A 108 -4.36 -17.56 12.16
CA LEU A 108 -5.53 -16.73 12.38
C LEU A 108 -6.66 -17.07 11.41
N ASN A 109 -7.91 -16.90 11.86
CA ASN A 109 -9.08 -16.94 11.00
C ASN A 109 -9.32 -15.55 10.37
N LEU A 110 -8.55 -15.23 9.33
CA LEU A 110 -8.63 -13.94 8.63
C LEU A 110 -9.92 -13.83 7.79
N PRO A 111 -10.40 -12.60 7.49
CA PRO A 111 -11.51 -12.39 6.55
C PRO A 111 -11.23 -13.09 5.21
N SER A 112 -12.22 -13.73 4.62
CA SER A 112 -12.06 -14.34 3.29
C SER A 112 -11.72 -13.28 2.24
N VAL A 113 -10.99 -13.68 1.20
CA VAL A 113 -10.70 -12.82 0.04
C VAL A 113 -11.94 -12.78 -0.84
N LEU A 114 -12.56 -11.60 -0.95
CA LEU A 114 -13.87 -11.40 -1.59
C LEU A 114 -13.83 -10.41 -2.77
N PHE A 115 -12.67 -10.32 -3.44
CA PHE A 115 -12.53 -9.56 -4.67
C PHE A 115 -12.92 -10.44 -5.87
N PRO A 116 -13.94 -10.07 -6.66
CA PRO A 116 -14.26 -10.81 -7.86
C PRO A 116 -13.23 -10.52 -8.97
N GLU A 117 -12.91 -11.52 -9.79
CA GLU A 117 -12.16 -11.31 -11.02
C GLU A 117 -13.13 -10.99 -12.17
N LEU A 118 -13.11 -9.74 -12.64
CA LEU A 118 -14.01 -9.24 -13.68
C LEU A 118 -13.20 -8.69 -14.84
N LYS A 119 -13.36 -9.25 -16.04
CA LYS A 119 -12.74 -8.70 -17.24
C LYS A 119 -13.56 -7.54 -17.78
N ALA A 120 -12.91 -6.40 -18.01
CA ALA A 120 -13.52 -5.23 -18.64
C ALA A 120 -12.59 -4.67 -19.72
N ASN A 121 -13.13 -4.44 -20.91
CA ASN A 121 -12.39 -3.93 -22.08
C ASN A 121 -12.96 -2.59 -22.58
N SER A 122 -14.06 -2.12 -22.00
CA SER A 122 -14.68 -0.83 -22.34
C SER A 122 -15.05 -0.02 -21.08
N PRO A 123 -15.20 1.32 -21.19
CA PRO A 123 -15.62 2.16 -20.07
C PRO A 123 -16.94 1.70 -19.41
N GLU A 124 -17.93 1.28 -20.21
CA GLU A 124 -19.21 0.79 -19.68
C GLU A 124 -19.07 -0.56 -18.95
N GLU A 125 -18.12 -1.42 -19.36
CA GLU A 125 -17.83 -2.65 -18.62
C GLU A 125 -17.14 -2.36 -17.29
N VAL A 126 -16.22 -1.39 -17.26
CA VAL A 126 -15.58 -0.94 -16.01
C VAL A 126 -16.62 -0.35 -15.05
N GLU A 127 -17.54 0.46 -15.57
CA GLU A 127 -18.66 1.01 -14.80
C GLU A 127 -19.51 -0.10 -14.18
N ARG A 128 -19.93 -1.08 -15.00
CA ARG A 128 -20.69 -2.25 -14.54
C ARG A 128 -19.94 -3.10 -13.52
N ALA A 129 -18.62 -3.24 -13.67
CA ALA A 129 -17.80 -3.94 -12.69
C ALA A 129 -17.80 -3.24 -11.34
N ALA A 130 -17.66 -1.91 -11.31
CA ALA A 130 -17.75 -1.14 -10.07
C ALA A 130 -19.15 -1.22 -9.44
N GLU A 131 -20.23 -1.15 -10.24
CA GLU A 131 -21.61 -1.31 -9.77
C GLU A 131 -21.85 -2.71 -9.18
N LYS A 132 -21.36 -3.76 -9.86
CA LYS A 132 -21.42 -5.14 -9.36
C LYS A 132 -20.70 -5.27 -8.02
N CYS A 133 -19.49 -4.74 -7.88
CA CYS A 133 -18.77 -4.76 -6.62
C CYS A 133 -19.53 -4.04 -5.51
N ARG A 134 -20.18 -2.89 -5.80
CA ARG A 134 -21.02 -2.21 -4.80
C ARG A 134 -22.21 -3.06 -4.34
N ILE A 135 -22.81 -3.85 -5.24
CA ILE A 135 -23.90 -4.78 -4.93
C ILE A 135 -23.37 -5.94 -4.09
N ASP A 136 -22.34 -6.63 -4.58
CA ASP A 136 -21.76 -7.81 -3.94
C ASP A 136 -21.24 -7.50 -2.51
N TRP A 137 -20.69 -6.29 -2.31
CA TRP A 137 -20.15 -5.85 -1.01
C TRP A 137 -21.19 -5.14 -0.13
N GLY A 138 -22.44 -5.03 -0.57
CA GLY A 138 -23.53 -4.42 0.20
C GLY A 138 -23.35 -2.93 0.50
N LEU A 139 -22.69 -2.19 -0.39
CA LEU A 139 -22.39 -0.76 -0.21
C LEU A 139 -23.58 0.17 -0.52
N GLY A 140 -24.64 -0.36 -1.12
CA GLY A 140 -25.78 0.44 -1.60
C GLY A 140 -25.33 1.54 -2.57
N PHE A 141 -26.01 2.69 -2.53
CA PHE A 141 -25.73 3.85 -3.41
C PHE A 141 -25.08 5.05 -2.70
N GLY A 142 -24.82 4.93 -1.39
CA GLY A 142 -24.27 6.02 -0.58
C GLY A 142 -22.75 6.12 -0.61
N PRO A 143 -22.18 7.14 0.06
CA PRO A 143 -20.73 7.26 0.20
C PRO A 143 -20.16 6.10 1.01
N ILE A 144 -18.95 5.65 0.66
CA ILE A 144 -18.23 4.64 1.44
C ILE A 144 -17.68 5.32 2.70
N GLU A 145 -18.02 4.84 3.89
CA GLU A 145 -17.62 5.50 5.13
C GLU A 145 -16.09 5.49 5.30
N ASN A 146 -15.48 4.32 5.12
CA ASN A 146 -14.04 4.06 5.22
C ASN A 146 -13.61 3.06 4.11
N VAL A 147 -12.81 3.51 3.15
CA VAL A 147 -12.35 2.71 2.00
C VAL A 147 -11.25 1.73 2.40
N THR A 148 -10.40 2.13 3.35
CA THR A 148 -9.32 1.30 3.91
C THR A 148 -9.90 0.07 4.61
N ARG A 149 -10.86 0.28 5.51
CA ARG A 149 -11.57 -0.80 6.21
C ARG A 149 -12.38 -1.67 5.26
N LEU A 150 -12.94 -1.09 4.18
CA LEU A 150 -13.60 -1.88 3.15
C LEU A 150 -12.60 -2.85 2.51
N ALA A 151 -11.42 -2.39 2.07
CA ALA A 151 -10.40 -3.27 1.50
C ALA A 151 -10.02 -4.40 2.47
N GLU A 152 -9.82 -4.07 3.74
CA GLU A 152 -9.49 -5.04 4.80
C GLU A 152 -10.60 -6.07 5.05
N LYS A 153 -11.86 -5.62 5.06
CA LYS A 153 -13.02 -6.52 5.20
C LYS A 153 -13.15 -7.49 4.03
N LEU A 154 -12.71 -7.07 2.84
CA LEU A 154 -12.66 -7.91 1.63
C LEU A 154 -11.43 -8.84 1.60
N GLY A 155 -10.62 -8.82 2.66
CA GLY A 155 -9.49 -9.71 2.85
C GLY A 155 -8.14 -9.12 2.46
N ALA A 156 -8.06 -7.89 1.95
CA ALA A 156 -6.76 -7.28 1.61
C ALA A 156 -6.04 -6.76 2.86
N PHE A 157 -4.73 -6.94 2.97
CA PHE A 157 -3.95 -6.18 3.95
C PHE A 157 -3.64 -4.79 3.38
N VAL A 158 -3.81 -3.74 4.19
CA VAL A 158 -3.38 -2.39 3.83
C VAL A 158 -2.24 -1.97 4.76
N THR A 159 -1.16 -1.43 4.22
CA THR A 159 -0.08 -0.84 5.01
C THR A 159 0.42 0.46 4.37
N SER A 160 1.35 1.13 5.04
CA SER A 160 2.11 2.21 4.47
C SER A 160 3.61 2.07 4.73
N PHE A 161 4.43 2.42 3.74
CA PHE A 161 5.88 2.52 3.92
C PHE A 161 6.25 3.96 4.26
N ASP A 162 7.01 4.13 5.35
CA ASP A 162 7.54 5.43 5.75
C ASP A 162 8.72 5.87 4.87
N SER A 163 9.33 4.93 4.17
CA SER A 163 10.28 5.25 3.11
C SER A 163 9.73 4.81 1.76
N VAL A 164 9.53 5.81 0.92
CA VAL A 164 10.06 5.92 -0.44
C VAL A 164 9.54 7.26 -0.97
N SER A 165 10.45 8.03 -1.59
CA SER A 165 10.20 9.17 -2.48
C SER A 165 8.74 9.38 -2.91
N ASP A 166 8.29 10.65 -3.00
CA ASP A 166 6.99 11.10 -3.54
C ASP A 166 6.59 10.49 -4.91
N ASP A 167 7.50 9.74 -5.54
CA ASP A 167 7.38 9.11 -6.86
C ASP A 167 6.54 7.81 -6.90
N VAL A 168 6.34 7.11 -5.78
CA VAL A 168 5.51 5.87 -5.74
C VAL A 168 4.25 6.15 -4.92
N ASP A 169 3.09 6.15 -5.57
CA ASP A 169 1.82 6.55 -4.93
C ASP A 169 1.20 5.45 -4.06
N ALA A 170 1.12 4.25 -4.62
CA ALA A 170 0.62 3.03 -4.01
C ALA A 170 1.13 1.82 -4.81
N LEU A 171 1.08 0.65 -4.20
CA LEU A 171 1.48 -0.62 -4.79
C LEU A 171 0.47 -1.69 -4.40
N SER A 172 -0.03 -2.47 -5.36
CA SER A 172 -0.69 -3.74 -5.08
C SER A 172 0.18 -4.92 -5.50
N VAL A 173 0.19 -5.95 -4.66
CA VAL A 173 0.76 -7.26 -5.00
C VAL A 173 -0.38 -8.28 -5.04
N PRO A 174 -0.69 -8.84 -6.23
CA PRO A 174 -1.72 -9.86 -6.39
C PRO A 174 -1.16 -11.21 -5.91
N LEU A 175 -1.09 -11.34 -4.58
CA LEU A 175 -0.93 -12.61 -3.89
C LEU A 175 -2.32 -13.24 -3.69
N ASP A 176 -2.38 -14.52 -3.32
CA ASP A 176 -3.65 -15.19 -2.96
C ASP A 176 -4.49 -14.35 -2.00
N ARG A 177 -3.83 -13.66 -1.07
CA ARG A 177 -4.39 -12.55 -0.30
C ARG A 177 -3.81 -11.21 -0.76
N PRO A 178 -4.62 -10.30 -1.34
CA PRO A 178 -4.11 -9.03 -1.82
C PRO A 178 -3.46 -8.18 -0.72
N PHE A 179 -2.42 -7.46 -1.10
CA PHE A 179 -1.72 -6.53 -0.23
C PHE A 179 -1.59 -5.18 -0.92
N ILE A 180 -2.03 -4.12 -0.24
CA ILE A 180 -2.03 -2.74 -0.71
C ILE A 180 -1.07 -1.93 0.16
N VAL A 181 0.00 -1.46 -0.45
CA VAL A 181 0.92 -0.51 0.17
C VAL A 181 0.57 0.89 -0.27
N ARG A 182 0.57 1.82 0.68
CA ARG A 182 0.46 3.25 0.40
C ARG A 182 1.74 3.99 0.71
N ASN A 183 1.95 5.08 -0.02
CA ASN A 183 2.91 6.09 0.39
C ASN A 183 2.24 7.10 1.36
N THR A 184 2.88 7.36 2.50
CA THR A 184 2.43 8.34 3.50
C THR A 184 2.72 9.79 3.11
N ALA A 185 3.57 10.03 2.10
CA ALA A 185 3.95 11.37 1.67
C ALA A 185 2.76 12.23 1.21
N LYS A 186 1.68 11.61 0.72
CA LYS A 186 0.47 12.33 0.31
C LYS A 186 -0.42 12.68 1.50
N LYS A 187 -0.51 13.97 1.77
CA LYS A 187 -1.32 14.55 2.86
C LYS A 187 -2.84 14.54 2.62
N SER A 188 -3.32 14.33 1.40
CA SER A 188 -4.76 14.45 1.12
C SER A 188 -5.53 13.15 1.43
N PRO A 189 -6.49 13.15 2.37
CA PRO A 189 -7.30 11.97 2.70
C PRO A 189 -8.16 11.51 1.52
N CYS A 190 -8.60 12.45 0.66
CA CYS A 190 -9.33 12.13 -0.57
C CYS A 190 -8.45 11.39 -1.58
N ARG A 191 -7.18 11.77 -1.72
CA ARG A 191 -6.23 11.07 -2.61
C ARG A 191 -5.94 9.67 -2.09
N GLN A 192 -5.75 9.53 -0.78
CA GLN A 192 -5.61 8.21 -0.14
C GLN A 192 -6.79 7.28 -0.48
N ARG A 193 -8.03 7.75 -0.31
CA ARG A 193 -9.23 6.96 -0.62
C ARG A 193 -9.29 6.57 -2.10
N PHE A 194 -8.93 7.49 -2.98
CA PHE A 194 -8.88 7.23 -4.42
C PHE A 194 -7.79 6.23 -4.79
N ASP A 195 -6.59 6.35 -4.21
CA ASP A 195 -5.47 5.44 -4.47
C ASP A 195 -5.83 4.01 -4.00
N ILE A 196 -6.48 3.82 -2.84
CA ILE A 196 -6.96 2.49 -2.42
C ILE A 196 -8.03 1.96 -3.38
N ALA A 197 -9.02 2.77 -3.75
CA ALA A 197 -10.05 2.36 -4.70
C ALA A 197 -9.47 2.01 -6.09
N HIS A 198 -8.36 2.65 -6.47
CA HIS A 198 -7.61 2.35 -7.69
C HIS A 198 -6.92 1.00 -7.59
N GLU A 199 -6.24 0.69 -6.49
CA GLU A 199 -5.65 -0.63 -6.26
C GLU A 199 -6.72 -1.74 -6.20
N ILE A 200 -7.88 -1.48 -5.60
CA ILE A 200 -9.02 -2.40 -5.66
C ILE A 200 -9.44 -2.63 -7.12
N GLY A 201 -9.44 -1.58 -7.95
CA GLY A 201 -9.69 -1.69 -9.38
C GLY A 201 -8.69 -2.61 -10.09
N HIS A 202 -7.40 -2.55 -9.73
CA HIS A 202 -6.40 -3.48 -10.25
C HIS A 202 -6.67 -4.93 -9.83
N ILE A 203 -6.96 -5.16 -8.55
CA ILE A 203 -7.26 -6.51 -8.03
C ILE A 203 -8.48 -7.10 -8.73
N VAL A 204 -9.54 -6.30 -8.93
CA VAL A 204 -10.80 -6.76 -9.54
C VAL A 204 -10.67 -6.95 -11.06
N LEU A 205 -10.04 -6.01 -11.76
CA LEU A 205 -10.06 -5.98 -13.23
C LEU A 205 -8.88 -6.70 -13.90
N HIS A 206 -7.76 -6.81 -13.20
CA HIS A 206 -6.48 -7.16 -13.79
C HIS A 206 -5.78 -8.34 -13.09
N GLY A 207 -6.54 -9.19 -12.39
CA GLY A 207 -6.03 -10.44 -11.83
C GLY A 207 -5.29 -11.29 -12.90
N GLY A 208 -4.06 -11.69 -12.59
CA GLY A 208 -3.27 -12.58 -13.44
C GLY A 208 -2.70 -11.96 -14.74
N ILE A 209 -2.77 -10.64 -14.92
CA ILE A 209 -2.15 -9.96 -16.06
C ILE A 209 -1.14 -8.89 -15.62
N SER A 210 -0.13 -8.63 -16.46
CA SER A 210 0.78 -7.51 -16.23
C SER A 210 0.04 -6.18 -16.44
N THR A 211 0.27 -5.22 -15.55
CA THR A 211 -0.36 -3.88 -15.61
C THR A 211 0.68 -2.77 -15.62
N GLY A 212 0.22 -1.52 -15.61
CA GLY A 212 1.05 -0.32 -15.65
C GLY A 212 1.22 0.24 -17.06
N ASP A 213 0.46 -0.27 -18.03
CA ASP A 213 0.23 0.41 -19.30
C ASP A 213 -0.95 1.39 -19.19
N ARG A 214 -1.06 2.27 -20.19
CA ARG A 214 -2.05 3.36 -20.19
C ARG A 214 -3.50 2.87 -20.09
N ILE A 215 -3.78 1.67 -20.63
CA ILE A 215 -5.13 1.09 -20.66
C ILE A 215 -5.50 0.61 -19.26
N THR A 216 -4.70 -0.28 -18.65
CA THR A 216 -4.98 -0.81 -17.31
C THR A 216 -5.07 0.30 -16.27
N GLU A 217 -4.18 1.29 -16.35
CA GLU A 217 -4.21 2.46 -15.46
C GLU A 217 -5.48 3.28 -15.65
N SER A 218 -5.92 3.47 -16.89
CA SER A 218 -7.16 4.20 -17.17
C SER A 218 -8.37 3.44 -16.65
N GLN A 219 -8.40 2.12 -16.81
CA GLN A 219 -9.47 1.25 -16.31
C GLN A 219 -9.53 1.28 -14.77
N ALA A 220 -8.41 1.16 -14.07
CA ALA A 220 -8.36 1.25 -12.62
C ALA A 220 -8.80 2.64 -12.10
N ASN A 221 -8.40 3.73 -12.77
CA ASN A 221 -8.89 5.07 -12.43
C ASN A 221 -10.41 5.23 -12.66
N GLN A 222 -10.94 4.67 -13.75
CA GLN A 222 -12.37 4.67 -14.04
C GLN A 222 -13.15 3.86 -13.00
N PHE A 223 -12.64 2.67 -12.65
CA PHE A 223 -13.20 1.82 -11.60
C PHE A 223 -13.24 2.54 -10.26
N ALA A 224 -12.12 3.14 -9.82
CA ALA A 224 -12.05 3.91 -8.59
C ALA A 224 -13.07 5.05 -8.56
N SER A 225 -13.20 5.78 -9.68
CA SER A 225 -14.17 6.86 -9.82
C SER A 225 -15.61 6.35 -9.72
N ALA A 226 -15.96 5.26 -10.41
CA ALA A 226 -17.29 4.69 -10.39
C ALA A 226 -17.64 4.03 -9.03
N LEU A 227 -16.68 3.39 -8.38
CA LEU A 227 -16.83 2.78 -7.06
C LEU A 227 -17.13 3.86 -6.00
N LEU A 228 -16.37 4.96 -6.01
CA LEU A 228 -16.52 6.04 -5.04
C LEU A 228 -17.71 6.96 -5.36
N LEU A 229 -18.00 7.17 -6.64
CA LEU A 229 -19.03 8.09 -7.15
C LEU A 229 -19.92 7.36 -8.17
N PRO A 230 -20.85 6.49 -7.70
CA PRO A 230 -21.71 5.70 -8.57
C PRO A 230 -22.60 6.61 -9.41
N ARG A 231 -22.80 6.27 -10.70
CA ARG A 231 -23.52 7.13 -11.65
C ARG A 231 -24.94 7.48 -11.20
N SER A 232 -25.64 6.57 -10.52
CA SER A 232 -27.00 6.80 -9.99
C SER A 232 -27.01 7.88 -8.90
N ALA A 233 -26.01 7.90 -8.02
CA ALA A 233 -25.89 8.91 -6.99
C ALA A 233 -25.40 10.25 -7.54
N MET A 234 -24.49 10.22 -8.52
CA MET A 234 -24.09 11.43 -9.24
C MET A 234 -25.29 12.07 -9.94
N ALA A 235 -26.11 11.30 -10.66
CA ALA A 235 -27.31 11.82 -11.33
C ALA A 235 -28.32 12.45 -10.36
N LYS A 236 -28.44 11.91 -9.15
CA LYS A 236 -29.43 12.36 -8.16
C LYS A 236 -28.95 13.51 -7.27
N TYR A 237 -27.68 13.51 -6.89
CA TYR A 237 -27.15 14.35 -5.81
C TYR A 237 -26.04 15.30 -6.24
N PHE A 238 -25.54 15.21 -7.47
CA PHE A 238 -24.48 16.11 -7.93
C PHE A 238 -24.96 17.57 -7.89
N PRO A 239 -24.17 18.50 -7.31
CA PRO A 239 -24.52 19.91 -7.26
C PRO A 239 -24.39 20.55 -8.66
N ALA A 240 -25.46 20.46 -9.44
CA ALA A 240 -25.52 20.96 -10.80
C ALA A 240 -25.20 22.47 -10.88
N PRO A 241 -24.64 22.94 -12.01
CA PRO A 241 -24.40 24.37 -12.25
C PRO A 241 -25.65 25.22 -12.09
N ILE A 242 -25.54 26.35 -11.38
CA ILE A 242 -26.63 27.31 -11.18
C ILE A 242 -26.44 28.45 -12.19
N SER A 243 -27.42 28.66 -13.07
CA SER A 243 -27.35 29.66 -14.14
C SER A 243 -26.08 29.53 -14.99
N GLY A 244 -25.70 28.29 -15.30
CA GLY A 244 -24.51 27.95 -16.08
C GLY A 244 -23.17 28.06 -15.34
N ARG A 245 -23.16 28.51 -14.07
CA ARG A 245 -21.95 28.68 -13.25
C ARG A 245 -21.75 27.51 -12.30
N ILE A 246 -20.49 27.15 -12.07
CA ILE A 246 -20.11 26.06 -11.15
C ILE A 246 -20.58 26.37 -9.74
N ASN A 247 -21.34 25.46 -9.13
CA ASN A 247 -21.77 25.54 -7.75
C ASN A 247 -20.64 25.11 -6.79
N TRP A 248 -19.71 26.01 -6.52
CA TRP A 248 -18.55 25.73 -5.65
C TRP A 248 -18.93 25.33 -4.23
N ARG A 249 -19.96 25.96 -3.66
CA ARG A 249 -20.46 25.62 -2.32
C ARG A 249 -20.99 24.20 -2.29
N GLY A 250 -21.87 23.86 -3.23
CA GLY A 250 -22.39 22.50 -3.36
C GLY A 250 -21.29 21.46 -3.60
N LEU A 251 -20.26 21.78 -4.40
CA LEU A 251 -19.12 20.90 -4.60
C LEU A 251 -18.33 20.64 -3.30
N SER A 252 -18.18 21.65 -2.44
CA SER A 252 -17.53 21.48 -1.14
C SER A 252 -18.38 20.63 -0.19
N GLU A 253 -19.69 20.87 -0.12
CA GLU A 253 -20.62 20.04 0.67
C GLU A 253 -20.65 18.57 0.18
N PHE A 254 -20.64 18.38 -1.15
CA PHE A 254 -20.58 17.06 -1.77
C PHE A 254 -19.24 16.36 -1.49
N LYS A 255 -18.09 17.07 -1.60
CA LYS A 255 -16.77 16.55 -1.19
C LYS A 255 -16.78 16.05 0.25
N LEU A 256 -17.30 16.84 1.19
CA LEU A 256 -17.31 16.46 2.61
C LEU A 256 -18.16 15.21 2.88
N THR A 257 -19.28 15.08 2.16
CA THR A 257 -20.17 13.91 2.25
C THR A 257 -19.54 12.66 1.65
N TRP A 258 -18.96 12.77 0.46
CA TRP A 258 -18.43 11.64 -0.30
C TRP A 258 -16.97 11.32 0.02
N LYS A 259 -16.27 12.26 0.66
CA LYS A 259 -14.84 12.23 0.98
C LYS A 259 -13.99 11.96 -0.27
N VAL A 260 -14.34 12.65 -1.36
CA VAL A 260 -13.68 12.60 -2.68
C VAL A 260 -13.28 14.02 -3.09
N SER A 261 -12.14 14.19 -3.74
CA SER A 261 -11.65 15.51 -4.14
C SER A 261 -12.59 16.17 -5.15
N LYS A 262 -12.70 17.51 -5.11
CA LYS A 262 -13.43 18.28 -6.12
C LYS A 262 -12.92 17.97 -7.52
N ALA A 263 -11.60 17.81 -7.68
CA ALA A 263 -11.02 17.43 -8.97
C ALA A 263 -11.60 16.11 -9.51
N ALA A 264 -11.68 15.06 -8.67
CA ALA A 264 -12.25 13.78 -9.07
C ALA A 264 -13.77 13.85 -9.28
N ILE A 265 -14.50 14.62 -8.46
CA ILE A 265 -15.94 14.86 -8.62
C ILE A 265 -16.23 15.55 -9.96
N ILE A 266 -15.48 16.62 -10.29
CA ILE A 266 -15.63 17.37 -11.55
C ILE A 266 -15.30 16.48 -12.74
N TYR A 267 -14.24 15.68 -12.64
CA TYR A 267 -13.87 14.71 -13.68
C TYR A 267 -14.99 13.70 -13.91
N ARG A 268 -15.51 13.10 -12.83
CA ARG A 268 -16.61 12.14 -12.91
C ARG A 268 -17.90 12.76 -13.46
N ALA A 269 -18.21 13.99 -13.06
CA ALA A 269 -19.39 14.71 -13.56
C ALA A 269 -19.29 14.96 -15.08
N HIS A 270 -18.09 15.26 -15.59
CA HIS A 270 -17.85 15.37 -17.03
C HIS A 270 -17.98 14.02 -17.74
N GLN A 271 -17.42 12.95 -17.20
CA GLN A 271 -17.57 11.59 -17.75
C GLN A 271 -19.04 11.18 -17.88
N LEU A 272 -19.89 11.61 -16.94
CA LEU A 272 -21.33 11.32 -16.93
C LEU A 272 -22.18 12.38 -17.63
N SER A 273 -21.56 13.31 -18.37
CA SER A 273 -22.25 14.41 -19.07
C SER A 273 -23.08 15.34 -18.18
N LEU A 274 -22.82 15.37 -16.87
CA LEU A 274 -23.41 16.32 -15.92
C LEU A 274 -22.77 17.71 -16.00
N LEU A 275 -21.58 17.79 -16.59
CA LEU A 275 -20.90 19.03 -16.96
C LEU A 275 -20.57 19.00 -18.45
N THR A 276 -20.84 20.12 -19.13
CA THR A 276 -20.34 20.36 -20.49
C THR A 276 -18.82 20.52 -20.51
N ASP A 277 -18.19 20.37 -21.68
CA ASP A 277 -16.74 20.59 -21.84
C ASP A 277 -16.29 21.98 -21.36
N THR A 278 -17.11 23.00 -21.64
CA THR A 278 -16.84 24.38 -21.22
C THR A 278 -16.88 24.48 -19.70
N GLN A 279 -17.91 23.93 -19.05
CA GLN A 279 -18.02 23.93 -17.59
C GLN A 279 -16.90 23.15 -16.92
N TYR A 280 -16.54 21.97 -17.45
CA TYR A 280 -15.42 21.17 -16.98
C TYR A 280 -14.10 21.97 -17.02
N LYS A 281 -13.79 22.60 -18.17
CA LYS A 281 -12.60 23.45 -18.32
C LYS A 281 -12.62 24.63 -17.33
N THR A 282 -13.75 25.32 -17.21
CA THR A 282 -13.91 26.43 -16.26
C THR A 282 -13.72 25.97 -14.80
N ALA A 283 -14.26 24.82 -14.43
CA ALA A 283 -14.12 24.26 -13.09
C ALA A 283 -12.65 23.93 -12.79
N PHE A 284 -11.96 23.22 -13.69
CA PHE A 284 -10.53 22.90 -13.50
C PHE A 284 -9.64 24.14 -13.44
N LEU A 285 -9.89 25.15 -14.28
CA LEU A 285 -9.18 26.43 -14.20
C LEU A 285 -9.45 27.13 -12.86
N GLY A 286 -10.69 27.04 -12.35
CA GLY A 286 -11.05 27.55 -11.03
C GLY A 286 -10.27 26.91 -9.90
N LEU A 287 -10.11 25.58 -9.92
CA LEU A 287 -9.28 24.85 -8.94
C LEU A 287 -7.81 25.31 -9.00
N LYS A 288 -7.24 25.39 -10.21
CA LYS A 288 -5.84 25.82 -10.39
C LYS A 288 -5.60 27.24 -9.88
N ARG A 289 -6.48 28.19 -10.20
CA ARG A 289 -6.37 29.59 -9.75
C ARG A 289 -6.39 29.73 -8.22
N LYS A 290 -7.08 28.83 -7.52
CA LYS A 290 -7.20 28.83 -6.05
C LYS A 290 -6.14 27.98 -5.34
N GLY A 291 -5.24 27.33 -6.08
CA GLY A 291 -4.31 26.33 -5.51
C GLY A 291 -4.95 24.97 -5.17
N GLU A 292 -6.27 24.86 -5.29
CA GLU A 292 -7.07 23.68 -4.93
C GLU A 292 -6.86 22.48 -5.87
N ALA A 293 -6.06 22.62 -6.93
CA ALA A 293 -5.61 21.49 -7.74
C ALA A 293 -4.53 20.65 -7.04
N ILE A 294 -3.84 21.21 -6.05
CA ILE A 294 -2.77 20.54 -5.28
C ILE A 294 -3.34 20.07 -3.94
N GLU A 295 -3.86 21.03 -3.16
CA GLU A 295 -4.41 20.82 -1.82
C GLU A 295 -5.75 21.54 -1.72
N GLU A 296 -6.82 20.80 -1.41
CA GLU A 296 -8.16 21.37 -1.34
C GLU A 296 -8.46 21.89 0.07
N LYS A 297 -9.15 23.03 0.17
CA LYS A 297 -9.37 23.74 1.43
C LYS A 297 -10.00 22.90 2.53
N GLU A 298 -10.85 21.95 2.19
CA GLU A 298 -11.61 21.15 3.14
C GLU A 298 -10.93 19.80 3.46
N ASP A 299 -9.73 19.54 2.93
CA ASP A 299 -9.02 18.28 3.19
C ASP A 299 -8.80 18.05 4.70
N TYR A 300 -8.48 19.10 5.47
CA TYR A 300 -8.28 19.00 6.91
C TYR A 300 -9.55 18.64 7.71
N LEU A 301 -10.73 18.77 7.12
CA LEU A 301 -12.01 18.39 7.74
C LEU A 301 -12.34 16.91 7.57
N ILE A 302 -11.57 16.20 6.73
CA ILE A 302 -11.76 14.78 6.45
C ILE A 302 -10.68 14.01 7.22
N PRO A 303 -11.03 13.14 8.17
CA PRO A 303 -10.04 12.35 8.88
C PRO A 303 -9.35 11.35 7.95
N HIS A 304 -8.06 11.12 8.20
CA HIS A 304 -7.33 10.04 7.54
C HIS A 304 -7.86 8.68 8.02
N GLU A 305 -8.11 7.80 7.06
CA GLU A 305 -8.39 6.39 7.35
C GLU A 305 -7.06 5.70 7.70
N LYS A 306 -7.06 4.85 8.72
CA LYS A 306 -5.89 4.09 9.12
C LYS A 306 -6.15 2.61 8.87
N PRO A 307 -5.16 1.84 8.39
CA PRO A 307 -5.25 0.38 8.40
C PRO A 307 -5.40 -0.14 9.82
N GLU A 308 -6.17 -1.21 9.99
CA GLU A 308 -6.47 -1.81 11.29
C GLU A 308 -6.16 -3.32 11.31
N LEU A 309 -6.30 -4.00 10.17
CA LEU A 309 -6.24 -5.47 10.10
C LEU A 309 -4.88 -6.00 10.50
N PHE A 310 -3.80 -5.37 10.01
CA PHE A 310 -2.44 -5.79 10.30
C PHE A 310 -2.11 -5.68 11.80
N HIS A 311 -2.38 -4.53 12.41
CA HIS A 311 -2.23 -4.30 13.85
C HIS A 311 -3.03 -5.32 14.67
N ARG A 312 -4.31 -5.52 14.31
CA ARG A 312 -5.17 -6.47 15.00
C ARG A 312 -4.67 -7.91 14.86
N ALA A 313 -4.16 -8.30 13.70
CA ALA A 313 -3.61 -9.64 13.48
C ALA A 313 -2.44 -9.91 14.42
N ILE A 314 -1.48 -8.98 14.52
CA ILE A 314 -0.35 -9.13 15.45
C ILE A 314 -0.83 -9.18 16.90
N LYS A 315 -1.75 -8.30 17.29
CA LYS A 315 -2.27 -8.27 18.65
C LYS A 315 -2.95 -9.58 19.06
N VAL A 316 -3.73 -10.18 18.16
CA VAL A 316 -4.39 -11.47 18.40
C VAL A 316 -3.35 -12.59 18.46
N LEU A 317 -2.33 -12.59 17.60
CA LEU A 317 -1.25 -13.59 17.67
C LEU A 317 -0.54 -13.57 19.03
N ILE A 318 -0.17 -12.39 19.50
CA ILE A 318 0.58 -12.23 20.74
C ILE A 318 -0.30 -12.58 21.95
N ASN A 319 -1.51 -12.02 22.02
CA ASN A 319 -2.33 -12.10 23.24
C ASN A 319 -3.19 -13.37 23.31
N ASP A 320 -3.72 -13.83 22.17
CA ASP A 320 -4.74 -14.89 22.15
C ASP A 320 -4.17 -16.24 21.65
N VAL A 321 -3.16 -16.22 20.78
CA VAL A 321 -2.50 -17.42 20.24
C VAL A 321 -1.18 -17.74 20.97
N CYS A 322 -0.71 -16.84 21.85
CA CYS A 322 0.53 -16.96 22.61
C CYS A 322 1.80 -17.13 21.76
N ILE A 323 1.82 -16.53 20.56
CA ILE A 323 3.05 -16.39 19.77
C ILE A 323 3.65 -15.03 20.13
N ASP A 324 4.67 -15.03 20.98
CA ASP A 324 5.39 -13.81 21.35
C ASP A 324 6.18 -13.23 20.16
N ILE A 325 6.68 -12.01 20.36
CA ILE A 325 7.32 -11.25 19.28
C ILE A 325 8.66 -11.88 18.88
N GLU A 326 9.36 -12.50 19.82
CA GLU A 326 10.59 -13.26 19.62
C GLU A 326 10.35 -14.49 18.74
N THR A 327 9.31 -15.28 19.05
CA THR A 327 8.90 -16.44 18.26
C THR A 327 8.48 -16.04 16.85
N LEU A 328 7.76 -14.92 16.71
CA LEU A 328 7.36 -14.41 15.40
C LEU A 328 8.58 -13.96 14.57
N ALA A 329 9.53 -13.25 15.18
CA ALA A 329 10.77 -12.84 14.53
C ALA A 329 11.63 -14.06 14.13
N GLU A 330 11.74 -15.05 15.02
CA GLU A 330 12.45 -16.30 14.74
C GLU A 330 11.78 -17.09 13.60
N ARG A 331 10.45 -17.12 13.52
CA ARG A 331 9.73 -17.79 12.41
C ARG A 331 10.04 -17.13 11.07
N LEU A 332 10.10 -15.80 11.05
CA LEU A 332 10.50 -15.02 9.88
C LEU A 332 12.01 -14.99 9.63
N LYS A 333 12.80 -15.51 10.57
CA LYS A 333 14.27 -15.48 10.57
C LYS A 333 14.84 -14.05 10.54
N ILE A 334 14.09 -13.09 11.07
CA ILE A 334 14.51 -11.68 11.20
C ILE A 334 14.75 -11.33 12.67
N THR A 335 15.36 -10.19 12.94
CA THR A 335 15.49 -9.69 14.32
C THR A 335 14.20 -8.99 14.77
N VAL A 336 13.97 -8.91 16.09
CA VAL A 336 12.82 -8.19 16.66
C VAL A 336 12.77 -6.71 16.22
N PRO A 337 13.89 -5.95 16.19
CA PRO A 337 13.88 -4.59 15.64
C PRO A 337 13.37 -4.50 14.20
N MET A 338 13.80 -5.42 13.33
CA MET A 338 13.34 -5.47 11.94
C MET A 338 11.87 -5.86 11.82
N LEU A 339 11.38 -6.77 12.67
CA LEU A 339 9.95 -7.12 12.73
C LEU A 339 9.10 -5.91 13.15
N LEU A 340 9.55 -5.15 14.15
CA LEU A 340 8.87 -3.95 14.61
C LEU A 340 8.84 -2.86 13.53
N GLU A 341 9.95 -2.67 12.81
CA GLU A 341 10.00 -1.78 11.63
C GLU A 341 9.05 -2.25 10.52
N LEU A 342 9.06 -3.56 10.21
CA LEU A 342 8.15 -4.15 9.23
C LEU A 342 6.70 -3.93 9.63
N ALA A 343 6.38 -4.04 10.92
CA ALA A 343 5.03 -3.87 11.40
C ALA A 343 4.53 -2.42 11.35
N ASN A 344 5.44 -1.45 11.28
CA ASN A 344 5.16 -0.01 11.27
C ASN A 344 4.14 0.41 12.35
N ASP A 345 4.32 -0.10 13.58
CA ASP A 345 3.34 0.03 14.65
C ASP A 345 3.99 0.37 15.98
N SER A 346 3.80 1.63 16.42
CA SER A 346 4.29 2.17 17.68
C SER A 346 3.80 1.41 18.92
N SER A 347 2.65 0.73 18.85
CA SER A 347 2.08 -0.01 19.99
C SER A 347 2.77 -1.35 20.24
N LEU A 348 3.41 -1.96 19.24
CA LEU A 348 4.22 -3.17 19.44
C LEU A 348 5.51 -2.88 20.19
N TYR A 349 6.03 -1.66 20.08
CA TYR A 349 7.13 -1.21 20.92
C TYR A 349 6.73 -1.12 22.39
N GLU A 350 5.49 -0.73 22.69
CA GLU A 350 4.99 -0.69 24.07
C GLU A 350 4.78 -2.09 24.67
N LEU A 351 4.32 -3.05 23.85
CA LEU A 351 4.22 -4.46 24.26
C LEU A 351 5.61 -5.08 24.50
N ASN A 352 6.59 -4.76 23.64
CA ASN A 352 7.98 -5.22 23.81
C ASN A 352 8.70 -4.56 25.00
N ASP A 353 8.39 -3.30 25.33
CA ASP A 353 8.93 -2.63 26.52
C ASP A 353 8.28 -3.16 27.82
N GLN A 354 7.03 -3.64 27.76
CA GLN A 354 6.37 -4.30 28.90
C GLN A 354 6.93 -5.70 29.19
N THR A 355 7.36 -6.46 28.17
CA THR A 355 8.04 -7.74 28.36
C THR A 355 9.50 -7.56 28.78
N ASN A 356 10.17 -6.50 28.30
CA ASN A 356 11.56 -6.17 28.64
C ASN A 356 11.71 -5.23 29.83
N SER A 357 10.71 -5.11 30.72
CA SER A 357 10.77 -4.23 31.89
C SER A 357 11.79 -4.70 32.94
N VAL A 358 13.07 -4.53 32.61
CA VAL A 358 14.21 -4.42 33.52
C VAL A 358 14.76 -3.01 33.32
N ASN A 359 14.12 -2.03 33.96
CA ASN A 359 14.63 -0.68 34.30
C ASN A 359 15.41 0.14 33.24
N VAL A 360 15.26 -0.11 31.93
CA VAL A 360 15.93 0.69 30.89
C VAL A 360 14.90 1.15 29.86
N ILE A 361 14.81 2.48 29.68
CA ILE A 361 14.00 3.09 28.62
C ILE A 361 14.75 2.91 27.30
N SER A 362 14.13 2.21 26.35
CA SER A 362 14.66 2.11 24.98
C SER A 362 14.73 3.49 24.32
N MET A 363 15.94 3.89 23.91
CA MET A 363 16.17 5.14 23.16
C MET A 363 15.46 5.16 21.80
N PHE A 364 15.10 3.98 21.28
CA PHE A 364 14.27 3.85 20.09
C PHE A 364 12.82 4.24 20.40
N SER A 365 12.22 3.68 21.45
CA SER A 365 10.85 4.01 21.91
C SER A 365 10.69 5.50 22.25
N TYR A 366 11.73 6.15 22.78
CA TYR A 366 11.74 7.61 23.02
C TYR A 366 11.62 8.42 21.73
N ARG A 367 12.29 8.00 20.64
CA ARG A 367 12.23 8.70 19.35
C ARG A 367 10.89 8.52 18.65
N SER A 368 10.28 7.34 18.76
CA SER A 368 8.98 7.02 18.15
C SER A 368 7.78 7.69 18.82
N ARG A 369 7.93 8.19 20.06
CA ARG A 369 6.86 8.94 20.76
C ARG A 369 6.82 10.43 20.43
N ILE A 370 7.87 10.96 19.79
CA ILE A 370 8.04 12.40 19.53
C ILE A 370 7.83 12.75 18.04
N ALA A 371 7.80 11.73 17.17
CA ALA A 371 7.40 11.84 15.76
C ALA A 371 5.91 11.52 15.60
#